data_AF-A0A9P5YXN0-F1
#
_entry.id   AF-A0A9P5YXN0-F1
#
_cell.length_a   1.000
_cell.length_b   1.000
_cell.length_c   1.000
_cell.angle_alpha   90.00
_cell.angle_beta   90.00
_cell.angle_gamma   90.00
#
_symmetry.space_group_name_H-M   'P 1'
#
loop_
_entity.id
_entity.type
_entity.pdbx_description
1 polymer ?
#
loop_
_entity_poly.entity_id
_entity_poly.type
_entity_poly.pdbx_seq_one_letter_code
_entity_poly.pdbx_strand_id
1 'polypeptide(L)'
;MQTLVEACKSINVALQKSSFLRYIIQLHFDGFQDLETKLPYPELLQELLNRRGRWLSTNTCRPWSAFKTQYRDAYDLVDGVFEATNWEKTKIELAWIPTSDNDSERIVEVDLPGMRLKQFGIEPRQDLLILVEINEM
;
A
#
# COMPACT_ATOMS: atom_id res chain seq x y z
N MET A 1 9.60 -19.41 -35.17
CA MET A 1 10.43 -18.89 -34.05
C MET A 1 10.96 -17.48 -34.34
N GLN A 2 11.51 -17.23 -35.53
CA GLN A 2 12.11 -15.94 -35.91
C GLN A 2 11.14 -14.74 -35.85
N THR A 3 9.91 -14.92 -36.30
CA THR A 3 8.83 -13.93 -36.27
C THR A 3 8.42 -13.50 -34.85
N LEU A 4 8.52 -14.42 -33.89
CA LEU A 4 8.13 -14.17 -32.51
C LEU A 4 9.17 -13.29 -31.80
N VAL A 5 10.45 -13.51 -32.09
CA VAL A 5 11.56 -12.67 -31.60
C VAL A 5 11.45 -11.24 -32.14
N GLU A 6 11.09 -11.07 -33.41
CA GLU A 6 10.91 -9.75 -34.03
C GLU A 6 9.69 -9.01 -33.47
N ALA A 7 8.59 -9.73 -33.22
CA ALA A 7 7.42 -9.17 -32.56
C ALA A 7 7.77 -8.70 -31.13
N CYS A 8 8.47 -9.52 -30.34
CA CYS A 8 8.90 -9.14 -28.99
C CYS A 8 9.83 -7.91 -29.00
N LYS A 9 10.75 -7.82 -29.95
CA LYS A 9 11.62 -6.64 -30.11
C LYS A 9 10.82 -5.38 -30.41
N SER A 10 9.86 -5.47 -31.34
CA SER A 10 9.00 -4.34 -31.72
C SER A 10 8.14 -3.87 -30.55
N ILE A 11 7.54 -4.82 -29.81
CA ILE A 11 6.78 -4.53 -28.58
C ILE A 11 7.69 -3.85 -27.56
N ASN A 12 8.89 -4.38 -27.32
CA ASN A 12 9.82 -3.78 -26.37
C ASN A 12 10.18 -2.33 -26.75
N VAL A 13 10.42 -2.04 -28.04
CA VAL A 13 10.67 -0.67 -28.50
C VAL A 13 9.47 0.24 -28.22
N ALA A 14 8.24 -0.22 -28.47
CA ALA A 14 7.04 0.54 -28.18
C ALA A 14 6.87 0.81 -26.68
N LEU A 15 7.16 -0.20 -25.84
CA LEU A 15 7.13 -0.06 -24.38
C LEU A 15 8.16 0.95 -23.90
N GLN A 16 9.41 0.89 -24.36
CA GLN A 16 10.45 1.82 -23.92
C GLN A 16 10.14 3.29 -24.26
N LYS A 17 9.40 3.53 -25.35
CA LYS A 17 9.03 4.88 -25.80
C LYS A 17 7.75 5.43 -25.20
N SER A 18 6.93 4.60 -24.55
CA SER A 18 5.61 4.99 -24.04
C SER A 18 5.55 4.85 -22.52
N SER A 19 5.60 5.99 -21.83
CA SER A 19 5.37 6.05 -20.37
C SER A 19 3.97 5.57 -20.00
N PHE A 20 2.97 5.85 -20.83
CA PHE A 20 1.60 5.37 -20.65
C PHE A 20 1.52 3.84 -20.64
N LEU A 21 2.06 3.17 -21.67
CA LEU A 21 2.02 1.70 -21.75
C LEU A 21 2.79 1.06 -20.59
N ARG A 22 3.95 1.63 -20.24
CA ARG A 22 4.72 1.18 -19.07
C ARG A 22 3.93 1.35 -17.79
N TYR A 23 3.29 2.49 -17.58
CA TYR A 23 2.46 2.76 -16.40
C TYR A 23 1.33 1.74 -16.28
N ILE A 24 0.51 1.56 -17.31
CA ILE A 24 -0.62 0.63 -17.28
C ILE A 24 -0.18 -0.81 -16.99
N ILE A 25 0.89 -1.28 -17.63
CA ILE A 25 1.42 -2.62 -17.38
C ILE A 25 1.87 -2.77 -15.93
N GLN A 26 2.62 -1.79 -15.41
CA GLN A 26 3.11 -1.86 -14.04
C GLN A 26 1.99 -1.77 -13.01
N LEU A 27 0.98 -0.93 -13.26
CA LEU A 27 -0.20 -0.78 -12.44
C LEU A 27 -1.00 -2.09 -12.32
N HIS A 28 -1.25 -2.76 -13.46
CA HIS A 28 -1.98 -4.03 -13.48
C HIS A 28 -1.16 -5.19 -12.94
N PHE A 29 0.17 -5.16 -13.04
CA PHE A 29 1.03 -6.18 -12.46
C PHE A 29 0.83 -6.31 -10.94
N ASP A 30 0.54 -5.19 -10.28
CA ASP A 30 0.26 -5.13 -8.85
C ASP A 30 -1.25 -5.26 -8.52
N GLY A 31 -2.10 -5.52 -9.53
CA GLY A 31 -3.56 -5.64 -9.35
C GLY A 31 -4.31 -4.33 -9.17
N PHE A 32 -3.67 -3.18 -9.42
CA PHE A 32 -4.28 -1.87 -9.25
C PHE A 32 -5.00 -1.37 -10.52
N GLN A 33 -5.96 -0.47 -10.31
CA GLN A 33 -6.70 0.23 -11.36
C GLN A 33 -6.25 1.70 -11.42
N ASP A 34 -6.37 2.32 -12.59
CA ASP A 34 -6.04 3.73 -12.76
C ASP A 34 -7.17 4.60 -12.20
N LEU A 35 -6.82 5.55 -11.33
CA LEU A 35 -7.79 6.44 -10.66
C LEU A 35 -8.04 7.73 -11.44
N GLU A 36 -7.73 7.75 -12.74
CA GLU A 36 -7.91 8.91 -13.64
C GLU A 36 -7.32 10.21 -13.06
N THR A 37 -6.06 10.16 -12.65
CA THR A 37 -5.39 11.34 -12.09
C THR A 37 -5.02 12.38 -13.16
N LYS A 38 -4.86 13.64 -12.78
CA LYS A 38 -4.39 14.71 -13.67
C LYS A 38 -2.87 14.72 -13.89
N LEU A 39 -2.13 13.82 -13.25
CA LEU A 39 -0.68 13.80 -13.32
C LEU A 39 -0.21 13.20 -14.66
N PRO A 40 0.90 13.69 -15.23
CA PRO A 40 1.51 13.08 -16.40
C PRO A 40 1.92 11.62 -16.13
N TYR A 41 1.68 10.72 -17.10
CA TYR A 41 2.08 9.30 -17.01
C TYR A 41 3.55 9.04 -16.66
N PRO A 42 4.54 9.85 -17.10
CA PRO A 42 5.92 9.68 -16.65
C PRO A 42 6.09 9.83 -15.13
N GLU A 43 5.39 10.79 -14.52
CA GLU A 43 5.44 11.04 -13.08
C GLU A 43 4.73 9.92 -12.31
N LEU A 44 3.56 9.50 -12.78
CA LEU A 44 2.82 8.36 -12.22
C LEU A 44 3.64 7.06 -12.27
N LEU A 45 4.27 6.78 -13.42
CA LEU A 45 5.15 5.63 -13.58
C LEU A 45 6.33 5.70 -12.60
N GLN A 46 6.97 6.87 -12.46
CA GLN A 46 8.10 7.03 -11.56
C GLN A 46 7.68 6.80 -10.11
N GLU A 47 6.53 7.33 -9.70
CA GLU A 47 6.02 7.14 -8.34
C GLU A 47 5.68 5.67 -8.07
N LEU A 48 5.07 4.98 -9.03
CA LEU A 48 4.76 3.56 -8.91
C LEU A 48 6.02 2.69 -8.80
N LEU A 49 7.06 2.98 -9.60
CA LEU A 49 8.35 2.30 -9.51
C LEU A 49 9.06 2.62 -8.18
N ASN A 50 8.98 3.86 -7.69
CA ASN A 50 9.54 4.24 -6.40
C ASN A 50 8.86 3.47 -5.26
N ARG A 51 7.52 3.39 -5.25
CA ARG A 51 6.74 2.61 -4.28
C ARG A 51 7.16 1.14 -4.27
N ARG A 52 7.26 0.53 -5.44
CA ARG A 52 7.71 -0.87 -5.54
C ARG A 52 9.17 -1.02 -5.07
N GLY A 53 10.02 -0.05 -5.39
CA GLY A 53 11.39 0.00 -4.88
C GLY A 53 11.42 -0.01 -3.35
N ARG A 54 10.61 0.84 -2.71
CA ARG A 54 10.46 0.88 -1.24
C ARG A 54 9.97 -0.45 -0.67
N TRP A 55 8.98 -1.09 -1.31
CA TRP A 55 8.44 -2.38 -0.90
C TRP A 55 9.45 -3.54 -1.04
N LEU A 56 10.26 -3.53 -2.09
CA LEU A 56 11.31 -4.54 -2.27
C LEU A 56 12.54 -4.27 -1.38
N SER A 57 12.79 -3.00 -1.03
CA SER A 57 13.86 -2.62 -0.09
C SER A 57 13.46 -2.78 1.37
N THR A 58 12.18 -3.01 1.70
CA THR A 58 11.76 -3.54 3.00
C THR A 58 12.27 -4.97 3.14
N ASN A 59 13.57 -5.07 3.41
CA ASN A 59 14.28 -6.28 3.73
C ASN A 59 13.88 -6.65 5.16
N THR A 60 12.74 -7.33 5.32
CA THR A 60 12.26 -7.82 6.62
C THR A 60 13.13 -8.97 7.12
N CYS A 61 14.42 -8.70 7.36
CA CYS A 61 15.40 -9.68 7.82
C CYS A 61 15.38 -9.92 9.33
N ARG A 62 14.56 -9.17 10.09
CA ARG A 62 14.41 -9.42 11.52
C ARG A 62 12.99 -9.87 11.82
N PRO A 63 12.82 -11.01 12.51
CA PRO A 63 11.53 -11.36 13.08
C PRO A 63 11.16 -10.25 14.05
N TRP A 64 10.23 -9.39 13.65
CA TRP A 64 9.60 -8.45 14.54
C TRP A 64 8.61 -9.25 15.38
N SER A 65 8.83 -9.29 16.69
CA SER A 65 7.85 -9.85 17.61
C SER A 65 6.63 -8.95 17.54
N ALA A 66 5.61 -9.41 16.81
CA ALA A 66 4.33 -8.74 16.66
C ALA A 66 3.93 -8.12 18.00
N PHE A 67 3.55 -6.85 17.94
CA PHE A 67 2.92 -6.08 18.98
C PHE A 67 2.48 -6.86 20.21
N LYS A 68 2.91 -6.39 21.39
CA LYS A 68 2.17 -6.64 22.63
C LYS A 68 0.90 -5.78 22.66
N THR A 69 0.10 -5.80 21.59
CA THR A 69 -1.16 -5.10 21.59
C THR A 69 -2.16 -5.92 22.38
N GLN A 70 -2.81 -5.28 23.34
CA GLN A 70 -4.04 -5.77 23.99
C GLN A 70 -5.23 -5.76 23.01
N TYR A 71 -4.97 -5.69 21.70
CA TYR A 71 -5.92 -5.44 20.63
C TYR A 71 -6.16 -6.75 19.88
N ARG A 72 -7.42 -7.18 19.84
CA ARG A 72 -7.80 -8.54 19.43
C ARG A 72 -8.07 -8.66 17.92
N ASP A 73 -8.36 -7.54 17.27
CA ASP A 73 -8.73 -7.47 15.86
C ASP A 73 -7.63 -6.72 15.09
N ALA A 74 -6.57 -7.45 14.73
CA ALA A 74 -5.58 -7.01 13.75
C ALA A 74 -6.15 -7.23 12.36
N TYR A 75 -6.25 -6.16 11.56
CA TYR A 75 -7.02 -6.19 10.32
C TYR A 75 -6.17 -6.36 9.07
N ASP A 76 -4.98 -5.74 8.99
CA ASP A 76 -4.14 -5.91 7.80
C ASP A 76 -2.69 -5.44 8.01
N LEU A 77 -1.79 -5.92 7.13
CA LEU A 77 -0.45 -5.38 6.94
C LEU A 77 -0.36 -4.83 5.51
N VAL A 78 -0.51 -3.51 5.36
CA VAL A 78 -0.43 -2.85 4.06
C VAL A 78 0.73 -1.87 4.04
N ASP A 79 1.62 -2.01 3.05
CA ASP A 79 2.78 -1.12 2.84
C ASP A 79 3.72 -0.95 4.06
N GLY A 80 3.79 -1.97 4.93
CA GLY A 80 4.62 -1.93 6.15
C GLY A 80 3.94 -1.21 7.32
N VAL A 81 2.65 -0.91 7.22
CA VAL A 81 1.82 -0.41 8.33
C VAL A 81 0.93 -1.54 8.84
N PHE A 82 1.03 -1.81 10.12
CA PHE A 82 0.17 -2.70 10.86
C PHE A 82 -0.93 -1.89 11.54
N GLU A 83 -2.15 -2.42 11.53
CA GLU A 83 -3.31 -1.71 12.06
C GLU A 83 -4.11 -2.60 13.01
N ALA A 84 -4.53 -2.01 14.12
CA ALA A 84 -5.35 -2.68 15.12
C ALA A 84 -6.43 -1.75 15.68
N THR A 85 -7.54 -2.32 16.13
CA THR A 85 -8.58 -1.57 16.87
C THR A 85 -8.85 -2.16 18.25
N ASN A 86 -9.18 -1.30 19.21
CA ASN A 86 -9.44 -1.72 20.57
C ASN A 86 -10.76 -2.51 20.65
N TRP A 87 -11.00 -3.20 21.77
CA TRP A 87 -12.24 -3.97 21.96
C TRP A 87 -13.51 -3.14 21.80
N GLU A 88 -13.47 -1.87 22.19
CA GLU A 88 -14.61 -0.96 22.09
C GLU A 88 -14.83 -0.44 20.66
N LYS A 89 -13.87 -0.69 19.76
CA LYS A 89 -13.86 -0.22 18.37
C LYS A 89 -13.98 1.30 18.24
N THR A 90 -13.38 2.01 19.20
CA THR A 90 -13.37 3.48 19.33
C THR A 90 -11.99 4.08 19.09
N LYS A 91 -10.97 3.24 18.94
CA LYS A 91 -9.58 3.64 18.72
C LYS A 91 -8.96 2.82 17.60
N ILE A 92 -8.09 3.45 16.82
CA ILE A 92 -7.23 2.79 15.85
C ILE A 92 -5.78 3.01 16.29
N GLU A 93 -5.02 1.93 16.35
CA GLU A 93 -3.58 1.97 16.53
C GLU A 93 -2.92 1.65 15.19
N LEU A 94 -2.06 2.56 14.75
CA LEU A 94 -1.29 2.46 13.52
C LEU A 94 0.18 2.30 13.86
N ALA A 95 0.81 1.32 13.25
CA ALA A 95 2.18 1.01 13.56
C ALA A 95 3.01 0.74 12.32
N TRP A 96 4.11 1.46 12.17
CA TRP A 96 5.02 1.27 11.05
C TRP A 96 6.07 0.24 11.42
N ILE A 97 6.18 -0.81 10.61
CA ILE A 97 7.21 -1.83 10.73
C ILE A 97 8.57 -1.15 10.51
N PRO A 98 9.56 -1.39 11.40
CA PRO A 98 10.91 -0.90 11.22
C PRO A 98 11.49 -1.36 9.88
N THR A 99 12.19 -0.45 9.20
CA THR A 99 12.91 -0.75 7.95
C THR A 99 14.41 -0.78 8.21
N SER A 100 15.21 -1.24 7.24
CA SER A 100 16.68 -1.24 7.37
C SER A 100 17.28 0.14 7.67
N ASP A 101 16.58 1.20 7.28
CA ASP A 101 17.04 2.58 7.34
C ASP A 101 16.37 3.35 8.48
N ASN A 102 15.36 2.76 9.14
CA ASN A 102 14.65 3.35 10.26
C ASN A 102 14.26 2.28 11.29
N ASP A 103 15.07 2.16 12.33
CA ASP A 103 14.87 1.26 13.47
C ASP A 103 13.80 1.76 14.47
N SER A 104 13.24 2.96 14.28
CA SER A 104 12.23 3.50 15.20
C SER A 104 10.83 3.03 14.80
N GLU A 105 10.24 2.23 15.67
CA GLU A 105 8.81 1.94 15.66
C GLU A 105 8.04 3.25 15.86
N ARG A 106 7.18 3.59 14.89
CA ARG A 106 6.24 4.68 15.04
C ARG A 106 4.89 4.06 15.37
N ILE A 107 4.35 4.42 16.52
CA ILE A 107 2.99 4.06 16.93
C ILE A 107 2.17 5.34 16.97
N VAL A 108 1.03 5.36 16.30
CA VAL A 108 0.07 6.46 16.34
C VAL A 108 -1.27 5.89 16.78
N GLU A 109 -1.80 6.42 17.88
CA GLU A 109 -3.16 6.15 18.31
C GLU A 109 -4.08 7.26 17.80
N VAL A 110 -5.22 6.86 17.23
CA VAL A 110 -6.27 7.75 16.75
C VAL A 110 -7.54 7.44 17.53
N ASP A 111 -7.97 8.39 18.35
CA ASP A 111 -9.27 8.36 19.01
C ASP A 111 -10.38 8.77 18.03
N LEU A 112 -11.48 8.02 18.02
CA LEU A 112 -12.65 8.30 17.18
C LEU A 112 -13.85 8.70 18.05
N PRO A 113 -13.93 9.97 18.50
CA PRO A 113 -14.96 10.41 19.42
C PRO A 113 -16.35 10.31 18.78
N GLY A 114 -17.25 9.58 19.42
CA GLY A 114 -18.64 9.43 18.99
C GLY A 114 -18.86 8.42 17.86
N MET A 115 -17.81 7.72 17.41
CA MET A 115 -17.88 6.74 16.34
C MET A 115 -17.51 5.34 16.87
N ARG A 116 -18.28 4.33 16.49
CA ARG A 116 -17.92 2.92 16.73
C ARG A 116 -17.64 2.24 15.40
N LEU A 117 -16.45 1.69 15.23
CA LEU A 117 -16.06 1.04 13.99
C LEU A 117 -16.71 -0.33 13.86
N LYS A 118 -17.27 -0.60 12.70
CA LYS A 118 -17.62 -1.95 12.24
C LYS A 118 -16.39 -2.60 11.61
N GLN A 119 -15.72 -1.85 10.75
CA GLN A 119 -14.54 -2.23 9.99
C GLN A 119 -13.76 -0.96 9.63
N PHE A 120 -12.47 -1.08 9.40
CA PHE A 120 -11.64 -0.02 8.84
C PHE A 120 -10.58 -0.66 7.94
N GLY A 121 -9.89 0.14 7.15
CA GLY A 121 -8.71 -0.27 6.42
C GLY A 121 -7.94 0.94 5.90
N ILE A 122 -6.63 0.79 5.74
CA ILE A 122 -5.77 1.83 5.18
C ILE A 122 -5.18 1.34 3.88
N GLU A 123 -5.08 2.26 2.93
CA GLU A 123 -4.24 2.10 1.76
C GLU A 123 -3.15 3.19 1.84
N PRO A 124 -1.99 2.90 2.48
CA PRO A 124 -0.94 3.90 2.68
C PRO A 124 -0.40 4.45 1.36
N ARG A 125 -0.50 3.68 0.27
CA ARG A 125 -0.07 4.13 -1.06
C ARG A 125 -0.98 5.21 -1.63
N GLN A 126 -2.22 5.33 -1.16
CA GLN A 126 -3.19 6.33 -1.62
C GLN A 126 -3.47 7.40 -0.55
N ASP A 127 -2.78 7.35 0.59
CA ASP A 127 -3.06 8.21 1.75
C ASP A 127 -4.55 8.15 2.14
N LEU A 128 -5.12 6.95 2.08
CA LEU A 128 -6.55 6.72 2.27
C LEU A 128 -6.79 5.90 3.53
N LEU A 129 -7.61 6.43 4.43
CA LEU A 129 -8.17 5.72 5.58
C LEU A 129 -9.68 5.55 5.35
N ILE A 130 -10.14 4.31 5.31
CA ILE A 130 -11.55 3.96 5.16
C ILE A 130 -12.06 3.52 6.53
N LEU A 131 -13.08 4.21 7.03
CA LEU A 131 -13.76 3.88 8.28
C LEU A 131 -15.21 3.49 7.99
N VAL A 132 -15.60 2.30 8.41
CA VAL A 132 -16.99 1.82 8.34
C VAL A 132 -17.57 1.88 9.74
N GLU A 133 -18.57 2.72 9.95
CA GLU A 133 -19.25 2.89 11.23
C GLU A 133 -20.32 1.82 11.48
N ILE A 134 -20.51 1.43 12.75
CA ILE A 134 -21.71 0.73 13.20
C ILE A 134 -22.82 1.77 13.32
N ASN A 135 -23.73 1.78 12.36
CA ASN A 135 -24.98 2.54 12.48
C ASN A 135 -25.99 1.67 13.25
N GLU A 136 -26.14 1.92 14.54
CA GLU A 136 -27.26 1.38 15.33
C GLU A 136 -28.49 2.23 15.02
N MET A 137 -29.39 1.73 14.17
CA MET A 137 -30.75 2.29 14.05
C MET A 137 -31.57 1.97 15.30
#